data_AF-A0A7J8JUG7-F1
#
_entry.id   AF-A0A7J8JUG7-F1
#
_cell.length_a   1.000
_cell.length_b   1.000
_cell.length_c   1.000
_cell.angle_alpha   90.00
_cell.angle_beta   90.00
_cell.angle_gamma   90.00
#
_symmetry.space_group_name_H-M   'P 1'
#
loop_
_entity.id
_entity.type
_entity.pdbx_description
1 polymer ?
#
loop_
_entity_poly.entity_id
_entity_poly.type
_entity_poly.pdbx_seq_one_letter_code
_entity_poly.pdbx_strand_id
1 'polypeptide(L)'
;MLLYTEVTRYLDFKVTEGSFVYKGGKIYKVPSTEAEALASSLMGLFEKRRFRKFLVYVANFDEKDARTFEGIDPKKTPMREVYKKFDLGQDVIDFTGHALALYRTDDYLDQPCCETINRIKLYSESLARYGKSPYLYPLYGLGELPQGFARLSAIYGGTYMLNKPIEEIIVQNGKVIGVKSEGEIARCKQLICDPSYVKDRVEKVGQVIRVICILSHPIKNTNDANSCQIIIPQNQVNRKSDIYVCMISSAHNVAAQGKYIAIVSTTVETKEPEKEIRPALELLEPIEQKFVSISDLLVPKDLGTESQIFISRTYDATTHFETTCDDIKDIYKRMTGSEFDFEEMKRKKNDIYGED
;
A
#
# COMPACT_ATOMS: atom_id res chain seq x y z
N MET A 1 11.64 2.85 6.01
CA MET A 1 12.51 3.22 4.87
C MET A 1 12.67 4.74 4.74
N LEU A 2 11.59 5.52 4.59
CA LEU A 2 11.69 7.00 4.45
C LEU A 2 12.47 7.70 5.59
N LEU A 3 12.26 7.28 6.84
CA LEU A 3 13.01 7.82 7.98
C LEU A 3 14.52 7.55 7.88
N TYR A 4 14.92 6.38 7.38
CA TYR A 4 16.32 5.96 7.28
C TYR A 4 17.09 6.73 6.20
N THR A 5 16.42 7.10 5.11
CA THR A 5 17.00 7.96 4.09
C THR A 5 16.99 9.44 4.48
N GLU A 6 16.37 9.78 5.61
CA GLU A 6 16.12 11.14 6.10
C GLU A 6 15.34 12.04 5.13
N VAL A 7 14.71 11.46 4.09
CA VAL A 7 13.91 12.21 3.12
C VAL A 7 12.68 12.86 3.75
N THR A 8 12.26 12.37 4.93
CA THR A 8 11.18 12.97 5.72
C THR A 8 11.45 14.42 6.13
N ARG A 9 12.71 14.90 6.08
CA ARG A 9 13.04 16.32 6.26
C ARG A 9 12.45 17.24 5.18
N TYR A 10 12.02 16.67 4.05
CA TYR A 10 11.43 17.37 2.91
C TYR A 10 9.94 17.06 2.73
N LEU A 11 9.33 16.34 3.67
CA LEU A 11 7.97 15.83 3.52
C LEU A 11 7.16 16.15 4.77
N ASP A 12 6.06 16.87 4.59
CA ASP A 12 5.06 17.06 5.64
C ASP A 12 3.93 16.06 5.46
N PHE A 13 3.77 15.17 6.44
CA PHE A 13 2.69 14.17 6.43
C PHE A 13 1.51 14.63 7.28
N LYS A 14 0.31 14.44 6.75
CA LYS A 14 -0.94 14.61 7.49
C LYS A 14 -1.60 13.24 7.69
N VAL A 15 -2.17 13.06 8.88
CA VAL A 15 -2.96 11.86 9.22
C VAL A 15 -4.25 11.87 8.42
N THR A 16 -4.56 10.75 7.76
CA THR A 16 -5.85 10.54 7.09
C THR A 16 -6.97 10.46 8.12
N GLU A 17 -8.11 11.10 7.88
CA GLU A 17 -9.11 11.31 8.94
C GLU A 17 -9.98 10.09 9.25
N GLY A 18 -10.13 9.16 8.32
CA GLY A 18 -10.95 7.98 8.53
C GLY A 18 -10.49 6.74 7.77
N SER A 19 -10.86 5.57 8.30
CA SER A 19 -10.74 4.28 7.64
C SER A 19 -12.08 3.57 7.75
N PHE A 20 -12.62 3.19 6.61
CA PHE A 20 -13.94 2.61 6.47
C PHE A 20 -13.89 1.29 5.70
N VAL A 21 -14.86 0.42 5.99
CA VAL A 21 -15.08 -0.82 5.26
C VAL A 21 -16.52 -0.89 4.79
N TYR A 22 -16.74 -1.40 3.59
CA TYR A 22 -18.06 -1.62 3.04
C TYR A 22 -18.63 -2.95 3.51
N LYS A 23 -19.90 -2.95 3.93
CA LYS A 23 -20.67 -4.15 4.27
C LYS A 23 -22.14 -3.94 3.90
N GLY A 24 -22.69 -4.82 3.06
CA GLY A 24 -24.11 -4.83 2.71
C GLY A 24 -24.68 -3.48 2.24
N GLY A 25 -23.98 -2.77 1.33
CA GLY A 25 -24.48 -1.51 0.75
C GLY A 25 -24.09 -0.23 1.51
N LYS A 26 -23.41 -0.35 2.65
CA LYS A 26 -23.04 0.79 3.50
C LYS A 26 -21.58 0.72 3.90
N ILE A 27 -20.99 1.86 4.22
CA ILE A 27 -19.66 1.95 4.81
C ILE A 27 -19.73 2.16 6.32
N TYR A 28 -18.76 1.61 7.04
CA TYR A 28 -18.65 1.70 8.49
C TYR A 28 -17.20 1.96 8.88
N LYS A 29 -16.98 2.70 9.96
CA LYS A 29 -15.63 2.89 10.51
C LYS A 29 -15.04 1.53 10.92
N VAL A 30 -13.80 1.27 10.51
CA VAL A 30 -13.07 0.06 10.88
C VAL A 30 -12.73 0.12 12.38
N PRO A 31 -13.23 -0.82 13.21
CA PRO A 31 -12.90 -0.85 14.63
C PRO A 31 -11.52 -1.48 14.82
N SER A 32 -10.62 -0.79 15.50
CA SER A 32 -9.27 -1.32 15.78
C SER A 32 -8.82 -1.16 17.23
N THR A 33 -9.69 -0.63 18.09
CA THR A 33 -9.52 -0.67 19.55
C THR A 33 -10.68 -1.40 20.20
N GLU A 34 -10.49 -1.82 21.46
CA GLU A 34 -11.56 -2.43 22.25
C GLU A 34 -12.81 -1.55 22.36
N ALA A 35 -12.62 -0.24 22.57
CA ALA A 35 -13.70 0.73 22.70
C ALA A 35 -14.48 0.88 21.37
N GLU A 36 -13.76 0.99 20.25
CA GLU A 36 -14.38 1.05 18.93
C GLU A 36 -15.09 -0.25 18.55
N ALA A 37 -14.51 -1.40 18.90
CA ALA A 37 -15.13 -2.70 18.66
C ALA A 37 -16.49 -2.83 19.35
N LEU A 38 -16.61 -2.34 20.59
CA LEU A 38 -17.88 -2.34 21.33
C LEU A 38 -18.89 -1.32 20.77
N ALA A 39 -18.42 -0.18 20.26
CA ALA A 39 -19.26 0.85 19.66
C ALA A 39 -19.71 0.53 18.22
N SER A 40 -18.93 -0.26 17.46
CA SER A 40 -19.10 -0.46 16.02
C SER A 40 -20.46 -1.07 15.64
N SER A 41 -21.13 -0.55 14.62
CA SER A 41 -22.37 -1.12 14.08
C SER A 41 -22.15 -2.24 13.05
N LEU A 42 -20.90 -2.65 12.79
CA LEU A 42 -20.56 -3.74 11.85
C LEU A 42 -20.99 -5.13 12.35
N MET A 43 -21.10 -5.28 13.67
CA MET A 43 -21.25 -6.57 14.35
C MET A 43 -22.43 -6.55 15.32
N GLY A 44 -23.08 -7.70 15.49
CA GLY A 44 -24.08 -7.91 16.54
C GLY A 44 -23.44 -7.92 17.93
N LEU A 45 -24.24 -7.71 18.99
CA LEU A 45 -23.75 -7.53 20.37
C LEU A 45 -22.81 -8.66 20.86
N PHE A 46 -23.15 -9.92 20.58
CA PHE A 46 -22.33 -11.07 20.99
C PHE A 46 -21.03 -11.16 20.19
N GLU A 47 -21.10 -10.88 18.89
CA GLU A 47 -19.95 -10.90 18.00
C GLU A 47 -18.93 -9.81 18.34
N LYS A 48 -19.39 -8.61 18.73
CA LYS A 48 -18.51 -7.54 19.25
C LYS A 48 -17.68 -8.00 20.45
N ARG A 49 -18.27 -8.77 21.37
CA ARG A 49 -17.57 -9.29 22.56
C ARG A 49 -16.49 -10.29 22.18
N ARG A 50 -16.76 -11.15 21.19
CA ARG A 50 -15.78 -12.10 20.64
C ARG A 50 -14.66 -11.39 19.89
N PHE A 51 -15.00 -10.44 19.04
CA PHE A 51 -14.03 -9.64 18.30
C PHE A 51 -13.13 -8.82 19.24
N ARG A 52 -13.70 -8.23 20.31
CA ARG A 52 -12.89 -7.59 21.37
C ARG A 52 -11.87 -8.56 21.97
N LYS A 53 -12.26 -9.79 22.31
CA LYS A 53 -11.33 -10.80 22.86
C LYS A 53 -10.22 -11.14 21.86
N PHE A 54 -10.54 -11.23 20.57
CA PHE A 54 -9.55 -11.41 19.51
C PHE A 54 -8.57 -10.24 19.44
N LEU A 55 -9.03 -8.98 19.48
CA LEU A 55 -8.14 -7.82 19.49
C LEU A 55 -7.24 -7.77 20.73
N VAL A 56 -7.75 -8.17 21.90
CA VAL A 56 -6.93 -8.31 23.12
C VAL A 56 -5.84 -9.36 22.95
N TYR A 57 -6.17 -10.51 22.35
CA TYR A 57 -5.18 -11.53 22.02
C TYR A 57 -4.09 -11.00 21.07
N VAL A 58 -4.48 -10.32 19.98
CA VAL A 58 -3.53 -9.74 19.02
C VAL A 58 -2.64 -8.68 19.68
N ALA A 59 -3.20 -7.82 20.53
CA ALA A 59 -2.43 -6.78 21.23
C ALA A 59 -1.39 -7.38 22.19
N ASN A 60 -1.74 -8.48 22.87
CA ASN A 60 -0.85 -9.15 23.83
C ASN A 60 0.15 -10.11 23.18
N PHE A 61 -0.01 -10.46 21.91
CA PHE A 61 0.88 -11.39 21.22
C PHE A 61 2.31 -10.85 21.12
N ASP A 62 3.28 -11.64 21.56
CA ASP A 62 4.73 -11.41 21.40
C ASP A 62 5.39 -12.70 20.87
N GLU A 63 5.96 -12.63 19.66
CA GLU A 63 6.66 -13.75 19.03
C GLU A 63 7.79 -14.35 19.89
N LYS A 64 8.33 -13.56 20.82
CA LYS A 64 9.42 -13.99 21.71
C LYS A 64 8.94 -14.60 23.02
N ASP A 65 7.64 -14.52 23.32
CA ASP A 65 7.04 -15.05 24.55
C ASP A 65 5.94 -16.07 24.26
N ALA A 66 6.29 -17.36 24.34
CA ALA A 66 5.35 -18.45 24.10
C ALA A 66 4.11 -18.44 25.03
N ARG A 67 4.16 -17.74 26.18
CA ARG A 67 3.01 -17.61 27.09
C ARG A 67 1.87 -16.80 26.47
N THR A 68 2.18 -15.87 25.56
CA THR A 68 1.17 -15.03 24.91
C THR A 68 0.43 -15.73 23.78
N PHE A 69 0.88 -16.93 23.38
CA PHE A 69 0.30 -17.65 22.24
C PHE A 69 -1.07 -18.26 22.56
N GLU A 70 -1.41 -18.41 23.85
CA GLU A 70 -2.67 -19.00 24.30
C GLU A 70 -3.00 -20.35 23.61
N GLY A 71 -1.99 -21.21 23.45
CA GLY A 71 -2.15 -22.53 22.82
C GLY A 71 -2.22 -22.55 21.29
N ILE A 72 -1.91 -21.44 20.62
CA ILE A 72 -1.72 -21.36 19.16
C ILE A 72 -0.22 -21.55 18.84
N ASP A 73 0.13 -22.29 17.78
CA ASP A 73 1.50 -22.27 17.24
C ASP A 73 1.55 -21.24 16.10
N PRO A 74 2.11 -20.03 16.31
CA PRO A 74 2.02 -18.95 15.33
C PRO A 74 2.68 -19.30 13.99
N LYS A 75 3.64 -20.24 13.98
CA LYS A 75 4.38 -20.65 12.78
C LYS A 75 3.70 -21.79 12.01
N LYS A 76 2.65 -22.40 12.56
CA LYS A 76 1.98 -23.56 11.94
C LYS A 76 0.48 -23.44 11.86
N THR A 77 -0.17 -22.85 12.86
CA THR A 77 -1.62 -22.74 12.92
C THR A 77 -2.10 -21.79 11.83
N PRO A 78 -2.98 -22.24 10.91
CA PRO A 78 -3.58 -21.37 9.92
C PRO A 78 -4.44 -20.28 10.55
N MET A 79 -4.51 -19.10 9.94
CA MET A 79 -5.31 -17.99 10.48
C MET A 79 -6.80 -18.34 10.62
N ARG A 80 -7.33 -19.20 9.73
CA ARG A 80 -8.71 -19.71 9.80
C ARG A 80 -9.02 -20.41 11.14
N GLU A 81 -8.07 -21.17 11.68
CA GLU A 81 -8.24 -21.84 12.98
C GLU A 81 -8.16 -20.85 14.15
N VAL A 82 -7.40 -19.76 14.02
CA VAL A 82 -7.41 -18.67 14.99
C VAL A 82 -8.80 -18.01 15.01
N TYR A 83 -9.36 -17.66 13.86
CA TYR A 83 -10.72 -17.10 13.79
C TYR A 83 -11.77 -18.04 14.38
N LYS A 84 -11.66 -19.33 14.12
CA LYS A 84 -12.52 -20.36 14.69
C LYS A 84 -12.39 -20.45 16.22
N LYS A 85 -11.18 -20.36 16.78
CA LYS A 85 -10.94 -20.32 18.24
C LYS A 85 -11.72 -19.17 18.91
N PHE A 86 -11.82 -18.02 18.23
CA PHE A 86 -12.56 -16.86 18.72
C PHE A 86 -14.03 -16.82 18.27
N ASP A 87 -14.52 -17.83 17.55
CA ASP A 87 -15.90 -17.93 17.03
C ASP A 87 -16.30 -16.66 16.23
N LEU A 88 -15.42 -16.22 15.33
CA LEU A 88 -15.65 -15.07 14.45
C LEU A 88 -16.35 -15.50 13.15
N GLY A 89 -17.45 -14.83 12.80
CA GLY A 89 -18.21 -15.10 11.58
C GLY A 89 -17.54 -14.56 10.31
N GLN A 90 -17.99 -15.01 9.14
CA GLN A 90 -17.40 -14.65 7.85
C GLN A 90 -17.31 -13.14 7.63
N ASP A 91 -18.36 -12.38 7.95
CA ASP A 91 -18.32 -10.91 7.81
C ASP A 91 -17.21 -10.26 8.64
N VAL A 92 -16.89 -10.83 9.81
CA VAL A 92 -15.81 -10.33 10.68
C VAL A 92 -14.46 -10.70 10.11
N ILE A 93 -14.34 -11.92 9.60
CA ILE A 93 -13.15 -12.41 8.91
C ILE A 93 -12.84 -11.51 7.71
N ASP A 94 -13.86 -11.19 6.89
CA ASP A 94 -13.73 -10.31 5.72
C ASP A 94 -13.14 -8.95 6.12
N PHE A 95 -13.78 -8.21 7.03
CA PHE A 95 -13.24 -6.88 7.37
C PHE A 95 -11.91 -6.96 8.13
N THR A 96 -11.65 -8.03 8.88
CA THR A 96 -10.38 -8.18 9.60
C THR A 96 -9.24 -8.45 8.64
N GLY A 97 -9.41 -9.39 7.71
CA GLY A 97 -8.39 -9.70 6.70
C GLY A 97 -8.13 -8.54 5.75
N HIS A 98 -9.20 -7.93 5.24
CA HIS A 98 -9.09 -6.95 4.17
C HIS A 98 -8.91 -5.51 4.69
N ALA A 99 -9.50 -5.14 5.82
CA ALA A 99 -9.46 -3.75 6.31
C ALA A 99 -8.53 -3.51 7.52
N LEU A 100 -8.13 -4.55 8.26
CA LEU A 100 -7.10 -4.45 9.31
C LEU A 100 -5.76 -5.05 8.86
N ALA A 101 -5.76 -6.28 8.34
CA ALA A 101 -4.53 -6.94 7.88
C ALA A 101 -4.14 -6.54 6.44
N LEU A 102 -5.02 -5.84 5.72
CA LEU A 102 -4.79 -5.29 4.38
C LEU A 102 -4.38 -6.35 3.34
N TYR A 103 -4.92 -7.56 3.47
CA TYR A 103 -4.79 -8.58 2.45
C TYR A 103 -5.69 -8.26 1.26
N ARG A 104 -5.24 -8.64 0.06
CA ARG A 104 -5.97 -8.45 -1.20
C ARG A 104 -6.86 -9.64 -1.58
N THR A 105 -6.60 -10.79 -0.95
CA THR A 105 -7.23 -12.09 -1.20
C THR A 105 -7.34 -12.86 0.12
N ASP A 106 -8.20 -13.87 0.16
CA ASP A 106 -8.40 -14.76 1.32
C ASP A 106 -7.32 -15.85 1.47
N ASP A 107 -6.26 -15.83 0.66
CA ASP A 107 -5.20 -16.85 0.68
C ASP A 107 -4.50 -16.94 2.06
N TYR A 108 -4.46 -15.83 2.80
CA TYR A 108 -3.89 -15.75 4.14
C TYR A 108 -4.59 -16.65 5.17
N LEU A 109 -5.84 -17.04 4.92
CA LEU A 109 -6.61 -17.88 5.84
C LEU A 109 -5.96 -19.25 6.09
N ASP A 110 -5.29 -19.79 5.06
CA ASP A 110 -4.60 -21.09 5.12
C ASP A 110 -3.09 -20.95 5.35
N GLN A 111 -2.58 -19.73 5.52
CA GLN A 111 -1.19 -19.47 5.90
C GLN A 111 -1.01 -19.41 7.42
N PRO A 112 0.22 -19.65 7.93
CA PRO A 112 0.52 -19.46 9.34
C PRO A 112 0.11 -18.08 9.87
N CYS A 113 -0.57 -18.06 11.02
CA CYS A 113 -1.21 -16.86 11.54
C CYS A 113 -0.26 -15.74 12.00
N CYS A 114 1.04 -16.03 12.18
CA CYS A 114 2.00 -15.04 12.69
C CYS A 114 2.00 -13.72 11.89
N GLU A 115 2.08 -13.82 10.55
CA GLU A 115 2.11 -12.63 9.69
C GLU A 115 0.81 -11.82 9.81
N THR A 116 -0.33 -12.50 9.80
CA THR A 116 -1.63 -11.83 9.91
C THR A 116 -1.80 -11.13 11.26
N ILE A 117 -1.40 -11.79 12.37
CA ILE A 117 -1.43 -11.19 13.70
C ILE A 117 -0.56 -9.92 13.73
N ASN A 118 0.65 -9.99 13.17
CA ASN A 118 1.56 -8.85 13.10
C ASN A 118 1.03 -7.71 12.23
N ARG A 119 0.38 -7.99 11.10
CA ARG A 119 -0.28 -6.97 10.26
C ARG A 119 -1.40 -6.25 11.01
N ILE A 120 -2.26 -7.00 11.72
CA ILE A 120 -3.34 -6.41 12.53
C ILE A 120 -2.77 -5.59 13.71
N LYS A 121 -1.69 -6.08 14.33
CA LYS A 121 -0.99 -5.35 15.38
C LYS A 121 -0.39 -4.04 14.86
N LEU A 122 0.28 -4.08 13.70
CA LEU A 122 0.80 -2.90 13.01
C LEU A 122 -0.29 -1.85 12.72
N TYR A 123 -1.46 -2.28 12.24
CA TYR A 123 -2.61 -1.39 12.05
C TYR A 123 -3.00 -0.71 13.37
N SER A 124 -3.16 -1.50 14.44
CA SER A 124 -3.61 -1.02 15.76
C SER A 124 -2.60 -0.05 16.39
N GLU A 125 -1.30 -0.37 16.31
CA GLU A 125 -0.21 0.49 16.78
C GLU A 125 -0.12 1.79 15.98
N SER A 126 -0.32 1.72 14.66
CA SER A 126 -0.34 2.89 13.79
C SER A 126 -1.53 3.79 14.10
N LEU A 127 -2.72 3.22 14.33
CA LEU A 127 -3.87 4.01 14.79
C LEU A 127 -3.58 4.63 16.17
N ALA A 128 -3.07 3.86 17.13
CA ALA A 128 -2.80 4.37 18.48
C ALA A 128 -1.83 5.57 18.47
N ARG A 129 -0.89 5.59 17.52
CA ARG A 129 0.06 6.70 17.33
C ARG A 129 -0.60 7.99 16.83
N TYR A 130 -1.60 7.89 15.94
CA TYR A 130 -2.14 9.05 15.21
C TYR A 130 -3.62 9.37 15.49
N GLY A 131 -4.33 8.49 16.20
CA GLY A 131 -5.68 8.66 16.75
C GLY A 131 -6.85 8.56 15.77
N LYS A 132 -6.69 8.97 14.51
CA LYS A 132 -7.81 9.02 13.53
C LYS A 132 -7.88 7.79 12.61
N SER A 133 -6.76 7.47 11.97
CA SER A 133 -6.57 6.30 11.11
C SER A 133 -5.09 5.88 11.16
N PRO A 134 -4.71 4.68 10.68
CA PRO A 134 -3.30 4.27 10.62
C PRO A 134 -2.54 4.87 9.43
N TYR A 135 -3.17 5.74 8.62
CA TYR A 135 -2.61 6.20 7.36
C TYR A 135 -2.08 7.63 7.45
N LEU A 136 -0.99 7.86 6.72
CA LEU A 136 -0.42 9.17 6.47
C LEU A 136 -0.48 9.46 4.97
N TYR A 137 -0.67 10.72 4.62
CA TYR A 137 -0.58 11.21 3.25
C TYR A 137 0.22 12.53 3.22
N PRO A 138 1.17 12.70 2.29
CA PRO A 138 1.96 13.92 2.21
C PRO A 138 1.08 15.10 1.78
N LEU A 139 1.29 16.25 2.41
CA LEU A 139 0.77 17.52 1.91
C LEU A 139 1.31 17.74 0.49
N TYR A 140 0.49 18.34 -0.38
CA TYR A 140 0.74 18.52 -1.82
C TYR A 140 0.78 17.21 -2.65
N GLY A 141 0.60 16.06 -1.99
CA GLY A 141 0.42 14.77 -2.66
C GLY A 141 1.70 13.99 -2.89
N LEU A 142 1.53 12.79 -3.47
CA LEU A 142 2.61 11.82 -3.63
C LEU A 142 3.76 12.29 -4.54
N GLY A 143 3.56 13.35 -5.31
CA GLY A 143 4.60 13.99 -6.11
C GLY A 143 5.74 14.61 -5.28
N GLU A 144 5.52 14.85 -4.00
CA GLU A 144 6.59 15.33 -3.09
C GLU A 144 7.62 14.25 -2.78
N LEU A 145 7.24 12.96 -2.80
CA LEU A 145 8.16 11.84 -2.55
C LEU A 145 9.33 11.83 -3.55
N PRO A 146 9.12 11.76 -4.88
CA PRO A 146 10.22 11.79 -5.84
C PRO A 146 11.00 13.11 -5.80
N GLN A 147 10.37 14.25 -5.51
CA GLN A 147 11.07 15.54 -5.35
C GLN A 147 12.02 15.53 -4.15
N GLY A 148 11.57 15.02 -2.99
CA GLY A 148 12.39 14.83 -1.81
C GLY A 148 13.57 13.91 -2.08
N PHE A 149 13.37 12.81 -2.81
CA PHE A 149 14.45 11.90 -3.20
C PHE A 149 15.41 12.51 -4.22
N ALA A 150 14.93 13.32 -5.18
CA ALA A 150 15.79 14.04 -6.10
C ALA A 150 16.71 15.02 -5.36
N ARG A 151 16.17 15.77 -4.38
CA ARG A 151 16.96 16.63 -3.49
C ARG A 151 17.95 15.84 -2.66
N LEU A 152 17.52 14.70 -2.10
CA LEU A 152 18.41 13.83 -1.34
C LEU A 152 19.58 13.38 -2.22
N SER A 153 19.33 12.93 -3.46
CA SER A 153 20.39 12.55 -4.40
C SER A 153 21.38 13.67 -4.67
N ALA A 154 20.90 14.91 -4.84
CA ALA A 154 21.75 16.09 -5.05
C ALA A 154 22.72 16.36 -3.90
N ILE A 155 22.30 16.12 -2.65
CA ILE A 155 23.18 16.25 -1.47
C ILE A 155 24.35 15.25 -1.52
N TYR A 156 24.13 14.09 -2.15
CA TYR A 156 25.16 13.06 -2.32
C TYR A 156 25.84 13.13 -3.70
N GLY A 157 25.74 14.27 -4.40
CA GLY A 157 26.41 14.53 -5.67
C GLY A 157 25.71 13.99 -6.91
N GLY A 158 24.50 13.42 -6.79
CA GLY A 158 23.71 12.94 -7.91
C GLY A 158 22.76 13.99 -8.48
N THR A 159 22.67 14.11 -9.80
CA THR A 159 21.70 15.02 -10.46
C THR A 159 20.62 14.21 -11.16
N TYR A 160 19.35 14.53 -10.88
CA TYR A 160 18.21 13.94 -11.60
C TYR A 160 18.06 14.61 -12.97
N MET A 161 18.02 13.80 -14.03
CA MET A 161 17.85 14.27 -15.41
C MET A 161 16.44 13.94 -15.90
N LEU A 162 15.61 14.98 -16.08
CA LEU A 162 14.30 14.87 -16.71
C LEU A 162 14.39 15.23 -18.19
N ASN A 163 13.39 14.84 -18.98
CA ASN A 163 13.38 15.06 -20.44
C ASN A 163 14.64 14.53 -21.14
N LYS A 164 15.17 13.40 -20.65
CA LYS A 164 16.39 12.76 -21.14
C LYS A 164 16.03 11.35 -21.67
N PRO A 165 15.76 11.20 -22.98
CA PRO A 165 15.28 9.94 -23.54
C PRO A 165 16.38 8.89 -23.53
N ILE A 166 16.04 7.65 -23.17
CA ILE A 166 16.96 6.51 -23.27
C ILE A 166 16.81 5.88 -24.66
N GLU A 167 17.88 5.93 -25.44
CA GLU A 167 17.93 5.37 -26.80
C GLU A 167 18.20 3.86 -26.75
N GLU A 168 19.11 3.44 -25.87
CA GLU A 168 19.59 2.06 -25.79
C GLU A 168 20.05 1.71 -24.37
N ILE A 169 19.71 0.51 -23.91
CA ILE A 169 20.32 -0.13 -22.75
C ILE A 169 21.40 -1.07 -23.28
N ILE A 170 22.67 -0.78 -23.00
CA ILE A 170 23.80 -1.49 -23.59
C ILE A 170 24.10 -2.73 -22.75
N VAL A 171 24.00 -3.89 -23.37
CA VAL A 171 24.23 -5.21 -22.74
C VAL A 171 25.39 -5.92 -23.43
N GLN A 172 26.37 -6.38 -22.66
CA GLN A 172 27.50 -7.17 -23.14
C GLN A 172 27.61 -8.46 -22.33
N ASN A 173 27.76 -9.60 -23.02
CA ASN A 173 27.80 -10.94 -22.38
C ASN A 173 26.62 -11.18 -21.42
N GLY A 174 25.43 -10.72 -21.82
CA GLY A 174 24.20 -10.84 -21.04
C GLY A 174 24.06 -9.84 -19.88
N LYS A 175 25.06 -9.01 -19.58
CA LYS A 175 25.07 -8.04 -18.47
C LYS A 175 24.97 -6.60 -18.95
N VAL A 176 24.25 -5.75 -18.22
CA VAL A 176 24.25 -4.31 -18.49
C VAL A 176 25.64 -3.71 -18.27
N ILE A 177 26.04 -2.82 -19.17
CA ILE A 177 27.30 -2.06 -19.07
C ILE A 177 27.09 -0.54 -19.17
N GLY A 178 25.89 -0.09 -19.50
CA GLY A 178 25.55 1.33 -19.57
C GLY A 178 24.24 1.61 -20.27
N VAL A 179 23.91 2.89 -20.38
CA VAL A 179 22.76 3.43 -21.13
C VAL A 179 23.23 4.50 -22.10
N LYS A 180 22.58 4.57 -23.27
CA LYS A 180 22.81 5.59 -24.27
C LYS A 180 21.65 6.59 -24.29
N SER A 181 21.97 7.87 -24.32
CA SER A 181 21.00 8.96 -24.39
C SER A 181 21.59 10.17 -25.10
N GLU A 182 20.92 10.65 -26.14
CA GLU A 182 21.34 11.80 -26.95
C GLU A 182 22.77 11.65 -27.50
N GLY A 183 23.09 10.46 -28.00
CA GLY A 183 24.41 10.12 -28.54
C GLY A 183 25.51 9.86 -27.50
N GLU A 184 25.28 10.13 -26.22
CA GLU A 184 26.25 9.90 -25.13
C GLU A 184 26.00 8.58 -24.39
N ILE A 185 27.06 7.98 -23.83
CA ILE A 185 26.98 6.71 -23.09
C ILE A 185 27.41 6.93 -21.64
N ALA A 186 26.49 6.64 -20.71
CA ALA A 186 26.78 6.55 -19.28
C ALA A 186 26.97 5.07 -18.89
N ARG A 187 28.15 4.71 -18.39
CA ARG A 187 28.47 3.34 -17.98
C ARG A 187 27.99 3.04 -16.56
N CYS A 188 27.48 1.83 -16.34
CA CYS A 188 27.05 1.37 -15.02
C CYS A 188 27.32 -0.13 -14.85
N LYS A 189 27.34 -0.58 -13.58
CA LYS A 189 27.46 -2.02 -13.23
C LYS A 189 26.11 -2.68 -13.03
N GLN A 190 25.12 -1.89 -12.62
CA GLN A 190 23.75 -2.30 -12.33
C GLN A 190 22.82 -1.20 -12.85
N LEU A 191 21.64 -1.59 -13.31
CA LEU A 191 20.59 -0.68 -13.77
C LEU A 191 19.31 -0.99 -13.00
N ILE A 192 18.67 0.03 -12.45
CA ILE A 192 17.31 -0.07 -11.90
C ILE A 192 16.38 0.67 -12.85
N CYS A 193 15.25 0.07 -13.21
CA CYS A 193 14.24 0.73 -14.04
C CYS A 193 12.83 0.23 -13.76
N ASP A 194 11.83 0.98 -14.21
CA ASP A 194 10.45 0.49 -14.29
C ASP A 194 10.22 -0.28 -15.60
N PRO A 195 9.11 -1.05 -15.71
CA PRO A 195 8.79 -1.87 -16.88
C PRO A 195 8.81 -1.15 -18.23
N SER A 196 8.55 0.16 -18.29
CA SER A 196 8.44 0.91 -19.55
C SER A 196 9.75 0.98 -20.34
N TYR A 197 10.89 0.87 -19.66
CA TYR A 197 12.23 0.92 -20.27
C TYR A 197 12.68 -0.42 -20.89
N VAL A 198 12.02 -1.54 -20.54
CA VAL A 198 12.47 -2.91 -20.88
C VAL A 198 11.28 -3.84 -21.18
N LYS A 199 10.47 -3.47 -22.17
CA LYS A 199 9.22 -4.15 -22.53
C LYS A 199 9.38 -5.63 -22.88
N ASP A 200 10.55 -6.05 -23.36
CA ASP A 200 10.89 -7.43 -23.71
C ASP A 200 11.22 -8.30 -22.47
N ARG A 201 11.57 -7.68 -21.33
CA ARG A 201 11.96 -8.34 -20.08
C ARG A 201 10.86 -8.41 -19.03
N VAL A 202 9.66 -7.98 -19.38
CA VAL A 202 8.50 -8.00 -18.49
C VAL A 202 7.37 -8.84 -19.07
N GLU A 203 6.43 -9.24 -18.23
CA GLU A 203 5.19 -9.88 -18.63
C GLU A 203 3.98 -9.18 -18.01
N LYS A 204 2.86 -9.23 -18.73
CA LYS A 204 1.57 -8.70 -18.28
C LYS A 204 0.86 -9.76 -17.44
N VAL A 205 0.57 -9.43 -16.18
CA VAL A 205 -0.11 -10.31 -15.22
C VAL A 205 -1.54 -9.87 -14.89
N GLY A 206 -1.96 -8.71 -15.39
CA GLY A 206 -3.30 -8.21 -15.17
C GLY A 206 -3.49 -6.79 -15.66
N GLN A 207 -4.59 -6.16 -15.23
CA GLN A 207 -4.87 -4.75 -15.46
C GLN A 207 -5.51 -4.15 -14.21
N VAL A 208 -5.34 -2.85 -14.01
CA VAL A 208 -6.00 -2.06 -12.96
C VAL A 208 -6.81 -0.95 -13.61
N ILE A 209 -8.05 -0.79 -13.20
CA ILE A 209 -8.82 0.41 -13.46
C ILE A 209 -8.60 1.40 -12.30
N ARG A 210 -8.34 2.67 -12.63
CA ARG A 210 -8.38 3.79 -11.69
C ARG A 210 -9.32 4.86 -12.21
N VAL A 211 -10.26 5.28 -11.38
CA VAL A 211 -11.20 6.36 -11.69
C VAL A 211 -11.05 7.47 -10.66
N ILE A 212 -10.60 8.63 -11.14
CA ILE A 212 -10.47 9.83 -10.33
C ILE A 212 -11.79 10.59 -10.42
N CYS A 213 -12.40 10.84 -9.28
CA CYS A 213 -13.67 11.55 -9.14
C CYS A 213 -13.45 12.87 -8.38
N ILE A 214 -13.86 13.99 -8.99
CA ILE A 214 -13.91 15.30 -8.31
C ILE A 214 -15.29 15.45 -7.67
N LEU A 215 -15.32 15.76 -6.37
CA LEU A 215 -16.54 15.97 -5.58
C LEU A 215 -16.54 17.37 -4.96
N SER A 216 -17.73 17.92 -4.73
CA SER A 216 -17.98 19.15 -3.96
C SER A 216 -18.59 18.89 -2.58
N HIS A 217 -18.51 17.65 -2.11
CA HIS A 217 -19.00 17.24 -0.81
C HIS A 217 -18.12 16.12 -0.25
N PRO A 218 -18.05 15.97 1.08
CA PRO A 218 -17.46 14.78 1.68
C PRO A 218 -18.26 13.52 1.29
N ILE A 219 -17.63 12.36 1.39
CA ILE A 219 -18.32 11.09 1.15
C ILE A 219 -19.35 10.87 2.26
N LYS A 220 -20.59 10.49 1.89
CA LYS A 220 -21.66 10.24 2.87
C LYS A 220 -21.24 9.17 3.88
N ASN A 221 -21.72 9.28 5.12
CA ASN A 221 -21.41 8.33 6.21
C ASN A 221 -19.93 8.27 6.63
N THR A 222 -19.13 9.31 6.32
CA THR A 222 -17.74 9.43 6.79
C THR A 222 -17.57 10.44 7.94
N ASN A 223 -18.67 10.99 8.46
CA ASN A 223 -18.66 12.09 9.44
C ASN A 223 -17.88 13.32 8.93
N ASP A 224 -18.19 13.71 7.69
CA ASP A 224 -17.58 14.85 6.97
C ASP A 224 -16.05 14.83 6.93
N ALA A 225 -15.46 13.64 6.86
CA ALA A 225 -14.01 13.47 6.78
C ALA A 225 -13.42 14.21 5.57
N ASN A 226 -12.28 14.87 5.77
CA ASN A 226 -11.52 15.54 4.72
C ASN A 226 -10.56 14.61 3.98
N SER A 227 -10.32 13.42 4.53
CA SER A 227 -9.64 12.33 3.86
C SER A 227 -10.03 10.99 4.46
N CYS A 228 -10.12 9.96 3.63
CA CYS A 228 -10.41 8.63 4.13
C CYS A 228 -9.92 7.52 3.21
N GLN A 229 -9.71 6.35 3.82
CA GLN A 229 -9.60 5.06 3.15
C GLN A 229 -10.96 4.36 3.20
N ILE A 230 -11.43 3.78 2.10
CA ILE A 230 -12.58 2.88 2.06
C ILE A 230 -12.13 1.60 1.35
N ILE A 231 -12.35 0.46 2.02
CA ILE A 231 -12.08 -0.86 1.46
C ILE A 231 -13.41 -1.54 1.22
N ILE A 232 -13.60 -2.08 0.01
CA ILE A 232 -14.76 -2.88 -0.38
C ILE A 232 -14.27 -4.31 -0.60
N PRO A 233 -14.40 -5.18 0.43
CA PRO A 233 -13.94 -6.56 0.33
C PRO A 233 -14.63 -7.28 -0.82
N GLN A 234 -13.87 -8.07 -1.56
CA GLN A 234 -14.30 -8.80 -2.75
C GLN A 234 -15.58 -9.63 -2.53
N ASN A 235 -15.73 -10.24 -1.35
CA ASN A 235 -16.87 -11.08 -0.98
C ASN A 235 -18.17 -10.26 -0.84
N GLN A 236 -18.08 -8.96 -0.53
CA GLN A 236 -19.26 -8.07 -0.38
C GLN A 236 -19.83 -7.59 -1.71
N VAL A 237 -19.10 -7.80 -2.81
CA VAL A 237 -19.46 -7.35 -4.17
C VAL A 237 -19.33 -8.47 -5.22
N ASN A 238 -19.20 -9.73 -4.77
CA ASN A 238 -19.09 -10.92 -5.61
C ASN A 238 -17.96 -10.82 -6.66
N ARG A 239 -16.77 -10.43 -6.18
CA ARG A 239 -15.54 -10.30 -6.97
C ARG A 239 -14.45 -11.23 -6.47
N LYS A 240 -13.31 -11.27 -7.17
CA LYS A 240 -12.08 -11.95 -6.75
C LYS A 240 -10.99 -10.98 -6.27
N SER A 241 -11.25 -9.68 -6.35
CA SER A 241 -10.37 -8.60 -5.94
C SER A 241 -11.17 -7.47 -5.31
N ASP A 242 -10.60 -6.92 -4.24
CA ASP A 242 -11.16 -5.77 -3.54
C ASP A 242 -11.21 -4.52 -4.40
N ILE A 243 -12.18 -3.65 -4.10
CA ILE A 243 -12.21 -2.29 -4.63
C ILE A 243 -11.78 -1.34 -3.52
N TYR A 244 -10.90 -0.40 -3.85
CA TYR A 244 -10.37 0.58 -2.92
C TYR A 244 -10.85 1.98 -3.30
N VAL A 245 -11.13 2.81 -2.30
CA VAL A 245 -11.33 4.26 -2.49
C VAL A 245 -10.44 5.00 -1.52
N CYS A 246 -9.52 5.79 -2.05
CA CYS A 246 -8.78 6.78 -1.28
C CYS A 246 -9.35 8.15 -1.62
N MET A 247 -9.77 8.91 -0.60
CA MET A 247 -10.22 10.28 -0.77
C MET A 247 -9.29 11.23 -0.02
N ILE A 248 -8.86 12.28 -0.71
CA ILE A 248 -8.11 13.42 -0.18
C ILE A 248 -8.75 14.73 -0.66
N SER A 249 -8.46 15.85 -0.02
CA SER A 249 -9.12 17.13 -0.31
C SER A 249 -8.15 18.31 -0.23
N SER A 250 -8.70 19.51 -0.34
CA SER A 250 -8.00 20.76 0.01
C SER A 250 -7.24 20.72 1.34
N ALA A 251 -7.66 19.90 2.32
CA ALA A 251 -6.95 19.72 3.59
C ALA A 251 -5.54 19.11 3.45
N HIS A 252 -5.22 18.50 2.30
CA HIS A 252 -3.90 17.99 1.95
C HIS A 252 -3.23 18.83 0.85
N ASN A 253 -3.76 20.01 0.53
CA ASN A 253 -3.27 20.89 -0.53
C ASN A 253 -3.24 20.25 -1.94
N VAL A 254 -4.09 19.26 -2.21
CA VAL A 254 -4.17 18.58 -3.51
C VAL A 254 -5.32 19.07 -4.38
N ALA A 255 -6.24 19.87 -3.82
CA ALA A 255 -7.44 20.35 -4.49
C ALA A 255 -7.79 21.77 -4.01
N ALA A 256 -8.56 22.50 -4.82
CA ALA A 256 -9.11 23.79 -4.43
C ALA A 256 -10.05 23.68 -3.21
N GLN A 257 -10.24 24.79 -2.50
CA GLN A 257 -11.12 24.84 -1.32
C GLN A 257 -12.52 24.29 -1.64
N GLY A 258 -13.03 23.42 -0.76
CA GLY A 258 -14.35 22.78 -0.92
C GLY A 258 -14.39 21.62 -1.92
N LYS A 259 -13.25 21.27 -2.55
CA LYS A 259 -13.14 20.12 -3.46
C LYS A 259 -12.47 18.93 -2.80
N TYR A 260 -12.91 17.75 -3.24
CA TYR A 260 -12.40 16.45 -2.84
C TYR A 260 -12.03 15.64 -4.08
N ILE A 261 -10.97 14.85 -3.97
CA ILE A 261 -10.51 13.92 -5.00
C ILE A 261 -10.66 12.52 -4.41
N ALA A 262 -11.63 11.77 -4.90
CA ALA A 262 -11.82 10.35 -4.58
C ALA A 262 -11.29 9.49 -5.73
N ILE A 263 -10.33 8.62 -5.44
CA ILE A 263 -9.70 7.74 -6.42
C ILE A 263 -10.18 6.32 -6.14
N VAL A 264 -10.94 5.77 -7.07
CA VAL A 264 -11.43 4.38 -7.03
C VAL A 264 -10.47 3.50 -7.81
N SER A 265 -10.08 2.35 -7.25
CA SER A 265 -9.20 1.39 -7.93
C SER A 265 -9.57 -0.07 -7.65
N THR A 266 -9.41 -0.93 -8.66
CA THR A 266 -9.53 -2.39 -8.54
C THR A 266 -8.76 -3.09 -9.67
N THR A 267 -8.41 -4.36 -9.46
CA THR A 267 -7.97 -5.24 -10.56
C THR A 267 -9.14 -5.49 -11.50
N VAL A 268 -8.89 -5.50 -12.81
CA VAL A 268 -9.90 -5.76 -13.83
C VAL A 268 -10.18 -7.26 -13.93
N GLU A 269 -11.45 -7.66 -13.83
CA GLU A 269 -11.89 -9.06 -13.92
C GLU A 269 -12.78 -9.34 -15.15
N THR A 270 -13.30 -8.30 -15.81
CA THR A 270 -14.29 -8.41 -16.88
C THR A 270 -13.90 -7.56 -18.10
N LYS A 271 -14.70 -7.65 -19.17
CA LYS A 271 -14.56 -6.81 -20.38
C LYS A 271 -15.19 -5.42 -20.22
N GLU A 272 -15.86 -5.12 -19.11
CA GLU A 272 -16.52 -3.85 -18.84
C GLU A 272 -16.02 -3.23 -17.52
N PRO A 273 -14.75 -2.76 -17.45
CA PRO A 273 -14.09 -2.42 -16.18
C PRO A 273 -14.79 -1.32 -15.37
N GLU A 274 -15.44 -0.36 -16.04
CA GLU A 274 -16.20 0.69 -15.34
C GLU A 274 -17.44 0.17 -14.59
N LYS A 275 -18.05 -0.95 -15.04
CA LYS A 275 -19.18 -1.55 -14.34
C LYS A 275 -18.74 -2.23 -13.03
N GLU A 276 -17.50 -2.71 -12.99
CA GLU A 276 -16.93 -3.40 -11.82
C GLU A 276 -16.85 -2.50 -10.58
N ILE A 277 -16.62 -1.20 -10.79
CA ILE A 277 -16.46 -0.22 -9.72
C ILE A 277 -17.76 0.51 -9.34
N ARG A 278 -18.91 0.12 -9.92
CA ARG A 278 -20.20 0.75 -9.63
C ARG A 278 -20.51 0.84 -8.13
N PRO A 279 -20.28 -0.20 -7.29
CA PRO A 279 -20.53 -0.10 -5.85
C PRO A 279 -19.72 1.01 -5.17
N ALA A 280 -18.52 1.32 -5.66
CA ALA A 280 -17.73 2.43 -5.15
C ALA A 280 -18.26 3.78 -5.66
N LEU A 281 -18.62 3.89 -6.94
CA LEU A 281 -19.13 5.14 -7.51
C LEU A 281 -20.45 5.59 -6.87
N GLU A 282 -21.35 4.65 -6.55
CA GLU A 282 -22.62 4.93 -5.87
C GLU A 282 -22.41 5.59 -4.49
N LEU A 283 -21.30 5.29 -3.80
CA LEU A 283 -20.94 5.96 -2.53
C LEU A 283 -20.52 7.42 -2.72
N LEU A 284 -20.07 7.79 -3.92
CA LEU A 284 -19.47 9.09 -4.22
C LEU A 284 -20.48 10.08 -4.83
N GLU A 285 -21.68 9.65 -5.22
CA GLU A 285 -22.63 10.51 -5.91
C GLU A 285 -23.18 11.66 -5.02
N PRO A 286 -23.35 12.88 -5.60
CA PRO A 286 -23.07 13.27 -7.00
C PRO A 286 -21.59 13.56 -7.32
N ILE A 287 -21.11 13.04 -8.46
CA ILE A 287 -19.74 13.27 -8.94
C ILE A 287 -19.73 14.41 -9.96
N GLU A 288 -18.86 15.41 -9.81
CA GLU A 288 -18.77 16.54 -10.75
C GLU A 288 -18.06 16.16 -12.05
N GLN A 289 -16.95 15.42 -11.93
CA GLN A 289 -16.16 14.98 -13.07
C GLN A 289 -15.46 13.66 -12.76
N LYS A 290 -15.33 12.82 -13.79
CA LYS A 290 -14.65 11.53 -13.73
C LYS A 290 -13.53 11.46 -14.76
N PHE A 291 -12.39 10.92 -14.36
CA PHE A 291 -11.26 10.61 -15.25
C PHE A 291 -10.95 9.12 -15.11
N VAL A 292 -11.21 8.36 -16.17
CA VAL A 292 -11.04 6.91 -16.20
C VAL A 292 -9.71 6.56 -16.83
N SER A 293 -8.95 5.68 -16.19
CA SER A 293 -7.70 5.13 -16.71
C SER A 293 -7.63 3.63 -16.46
N ILE A 294 -7.10 2.89 -17.42
CA ILE A 294 -6.82 1.46 -17.28
C ILE A 294 -5.34 1.28 -17.59
N SER A 295 -4.63 0.55 -16.73
CA SER A 295 -3.20 0.31 -16.85
C SER A 295 -2.88 -1.18 -16.76
N ASP A 296 -1.94 -1.63 -17.56
CA ASP A 296 -1.44 -3.00 -17.49
C ASP A 296 -0.56 -3.19 -16.26
N LEU A 297 -0.72 -4.31 -15.56
CA LEU A 297 0.19 -4.72 -14.50
C LEU A 297 1.32 -5.55 -15.10
N LEU A 298 2.54 -5.03 -14.98
CA LEU A 298 3.75 -5.67 -15.51
C LEU A 298 4.65 -6.11 -14.35
N VAL A 299 5.25 -7.30 -14.50
CA VAL A 299 6.24 -7.85 -13.58
C VAL A 299 7.50 -8.28 -14.33
N PRO A 300 8.69 -8.26 -13.68
CA PRO A 300 9.91 -8.79 -14.26
C PRO A 300 9.82 -10.29 -14.60
N LYS A 301 10.21 -10.67 -15.82
CA LYS A 301 10.61 -12.05 -16.13
C LYS A 301 12.08 -12.31 -15.78
N ASP A 302 12.88 -11.26 -15.80
CA ASP A 302 14.30 -11.27 -15.44
C ASP A 302 14.47 -10.69 -14.04
N LEU A 303 14.96 -11.51 -13.10
CA LEU A 303 15.20 -11.09 -11.72
C LEU A 303 16.44 -10.20 -11.57
N GLY A 304 17.26 -10.05 -12.62
CA GLY A 304 18.39 -9.13 -12.62
C GLY A 304 19.67 -9.69 -12.00
N THR A 305 19.65 -10.87 -11.38
CA THR A 305 20.84 -11.48 -10.76
C THR A 305 21.93 -11.81 -11.78
N GLU A 306 21.56 -12.22 -12.99
CA GLU A 306 22.50 -12.45 -14.08
C GLU A 306 22.72 -11.17 -14.90
N SER A 307 21.64 -10.54 -15.37
CA SER A 307 21.71 -9.40 -16.28
C SER A 307 22.14 -8.08 -15.64
N GLN A 308 22.06 -7.99 -14.31
CA GLN A 308 22.25 -6.77 -13.52
C GLN A 308 21.27 -5.65 -13.89
N ILE A 309 20.10 -6.00 -14.46
CA ILE A 309 18.97 -5.12 -14.73
C ILE A 309 17.84 -5.47 -13.75
N PHE A 310 17.58 -4.60 -12.78
CA PHE A 310 16.63 -4.81 -11.71
C PHE A 310 15.36 -4.01 -11.98
N ILE A 311 14.31 -4.71 -12.39
CA ILE A 311 13.06 -4.11 -12.83
C ILE A 311 12.06 -4.11 -11.67
N SER A 312 11.40 -2.99 -11.43
CA SER A 312 10.29 -2.90 -10.48
C SER A 312 8.99 -3.45 -11.05
N ARG A 313 8.02 -3.73 -10.18
CA ARG A 313 6.65 -4.09 -10.57
C ARG A 313 5.84 -2.82 -10.82
N THR A 314 4.80 -2.92 -11.66
CA THR A 314 3.79 -1.86 -11.76
C THR A 314 3.00 -1.75 -10.45
N TYR A 315 2.69 -0.53 -10.02
CA TYR A 315 1.82 -0.28 -8.86
C TYR A 315 0.45 -0.96 -9.03
N ASP A 316 0.08 -1.76 -8.04
CA ASP A 316 -1.19 -2.50 -8.02
C ASP A 316 -2.39 -1.60 -7.66
N ALA A 317 -3.57 -2.20 -7.50
CA ALA A 317 -4.80 -1.48 -7.21
C ALA A 317 -4.92 -0.98 -5.76
N THR A 318 -4.02 -1.39 -4.86
CA THR A 318 -4.12 -1.01 -3.44
C THR A 318 -3.84 0.47 -3.25
N THR A 319 -4.45 1.03 -2.20
CA THR A 319 -4.38 2.46 -1.84
C THR A 319 -3.48 2.70 -0.62
N HIS A 320 -2.55 1.78 -0.39
CA HIS A 320 -1.50 1.84 0.64
C HIS A 320 -0.20 1.24 0.09
N PHE A 321 0.93 1.46 0.78
CA PHE A 321 2.25 1.18 0.20
C PHE A 321 2.86 -0.19 0.55
N GLU A 322 2.13 -1.10 1.21
CA GLU A 322 2.71 -2.39 1.66
C GLU A 322 3.34 -3.19 0.51
N THR A 323 2.59 -3.46 -0.57
CA THR A 323 3.10 -4.24 -1.72
C THR A 323 4.21 -3.52 -2.48
N THR A 324 4.22 -2.19 -2.45
CA THR A 324 5.33 -1.37 -2.99
C THR A 324 6.57 -1.49 -2.12
N CYS A 325 6.41 -1.50 -0.79
CA CYS A 325 7.51 -1.69 0.15
C CYS A 325 8.13 -3.07 0.01
N ASP A 326 7.32 -4.10 -0.25
CA ASP A 326 7.80 -5.46 -0.53
C ASP A 326 8.63 -5.51 -1.82
N ASP A 327 8.19 -4.83 -2.88
CA ASP A 327 8.97 -4.75 -4.14
C ASP A 327 10.29 -4.01 -3.94
N ILE A 328 10.32 -2.93 -3.15
CA ILE A 328 11.57 -2.21 -2.81
C ILE A 328 12.55 -3.14 -2.07
N LYS A 329 12.07 -3.89 -1.06
CA LYS A 329 12.92 -4.85 -0.32
C LYS A 329 13.43 -5.96 -1.23
N ASP A 330 12.57 -6.50 -2.10
CA ASP A 330 12.93 -7.54 -3.06
C ASP A 330 13.99 -7.06 -4.06
N ILE A 331 13.83 -5.88 -4.65
CA ILE A 331 14.84 -5.26 -5.53
C ILE A 331 16.16 -5.09 -4.78
N TYR A 332 16.11 -4.51 -3.57
CA TYR A 332 17.31 -4.31 -2.74
C TYR A 332 18.05 -5.63 -2.50
N LYS A 333 17.31 -6.68 -2.13
CA LYS A 333 17.87 -8.01 -1.89
C LYS A 333 18.48 -8.62 -3.15
N ARG A 334 17.79 -8.54 -4.30
CA ARG A 334 18.31 -9.03 -5.58
C ARG A 334 19.58 -8.28 -6.01
N MET A 335 19.66 -6.99 -5.74
CA MET A 335 20.79 -6.14 -6.06
C MET A 335 22.03 -6.39 -5.19
N THR A 336 21.82 -6.53 -3.88
CA THR A 336 22.89 -6.56 -2.87
C THR A 336 23.27 -7.97 -2.43
N GLY A 337 22.38 -8.94 -2.62
CA GLY A 337 22.52 -10.31 -2.12
C GLY A 337 22.15 -10.49 -0.64
N SER A 338 21.67 -9.44 0.04
CA SER A 338 21.35 -9.43 1.48
C SER A 338 19.95 -8.89 1.76
N GLU A 339 19.32 -9.36 2.84
CA GLU A 339 18.07 -8.78 3.33
C GLU A 339 18.25 -7.29 3.68
N PHE A 340 17.16 -6.53 3.59
CA PHE A 340 17.18 -5.13 4.01
C PHE A 340 17.25 -5.05 5.55
N ASP A 341 18.42 -4.72 6.09
CA ASP A 341 18.60 -4.49 7.52
C ASP A 341 18.40 -3.01 7.87
N PHE A 342 17.31 -2.73 8.60
CA PHE A 342 16.98 -1.39 9.05
C PHE A 342 18.00 -0.80 10.03
N GLU A 343 18.67 -1.60 10.85
CA GLU A 343 19.65 -1.10 11.83
C GLU A 343 20.98 -0.75 11.15
N GLU A 344 21.43 -1.54 10.18
CA GLU A 344 22.62 -1.21 9.39
C GLU A 344 22.44 0.08 8.57
N MET A 345 21.21 0.39 8.16
CA MET A 345 20.89 1.61 7.42
C MET A 345 20.82 2.89 8.26
N LYS A 346 20.95 2.83 9.60
CA LYS A 346 21.09 4.04 10.43
C LYS A 346 22.46 4.68 10.14
N ARG A 347 22.45 5.66 9.23
CA ARG A 347 23.65 6.34 8.75
C ARG A 347 24.49 6.90 9.90
N LYS A 348 25.75 6.49 9.99
CA LYS A 348 26.76 7.08 10.88
C LYS A 348 27.31 8.35 10.21
N LYS A 349 26.65 9.49 10.41
CA LYS A 349 27.06 10.92 10.26
C LYS A 349 28.13 11.44 9.26
N ASN A 350 28.91 10.64 8.53
CA ASN A 350 30.15 11.09 7.88
C ASN A 350 30.18 11.00 6.34
N ASP A 351 29.06 10.73 5.67
CA ASP A 351 29.05 10.61 4.19
C ASP A 351 28.44 11.83 3.49
N ILE A 352 28.62 13.05 4.02
CA ILE A 352 28.18 14.27 3.33
C ILE A 352 29.34 14.79 2.48
N TYR A 353 29.14 14.88 1.17
CA TYR A 353 30.12 15.43 0.24
C TYR A 353 30.15 16.96 0.40
N GLY A 354 31.29 17.53 0.79
CA GLY A 354 31.49 19.00 0.86
C GLY A 354 31.70 19.62 2.24
N GLU A 355 31.99 18.84 3.28
CA GLU A 355 32.63 19.36 4.50
C GLU A 355 34.11 18.92 4.54
N ASP A 356 34.93 19.56 3.71
CA ASP A 356 36.39 19.70 3.89
C ASP A 356 36.74 21.19 3.75
#